data_AF-A0A7C7V6A6-F1
#
_entry.id   AF-A0A7C7V6A6-F1
#
_cell.length_a   1.000
_cell.length_b   1.000
_cell.length_c   1.000
_cell.angle_alpha   90.00
_cell.angle_beta   90.00
_cell.angle_gamma   90.00
#
_symmetry.space_group_name_H-M   'P 1'
#
loop_
_entity.id
_entity.type
_entity.pdbx_description
1 polymer ?
#
loop_
_entity_poly.entity_id
_entity_poly.type
_entity_poly.pdbx_seq_one_letter_code
_entity_poly.pdbx_strand_id
1 'polypeptide(L)'
;MSSTNDPLALLRRSVYAVLIAASLGMILGRILAVDSVDRQALTRQRLAQIPAELARQRQALERQGLSGKALEAELERREDVLYQRAWLQRPFLSANDRSRWATVRALVEPEMRVPGAPYAIDKVIVQRNWDTIDMVKHDGHLYSSKPPLLATLVAGEYWLIYRVTGLVWGKPLTLGTHPYSVGRTILITFNLIPLWIYLVLLARLVERFGISVWGRVFVMGAASFGTFLSTFAVVLNNHVPAAVCALIALYAVVRIWFDGRRGVGYFFLAGLFAALAAACELPALILLALLGLVMFFQAPVRTLVGFLPGVALVAAGFFGTNWIAHHSLRPPYMHRSQTDPEDNWYSYTYEINGRVLKSYWDNPQGLDRGESDVGKYAFHVLVGHHGIFSLTPVWLLSMLGILFWIFAPRERGQRWLALVVLVATAVCLAFYLIGDRLGMGRVDRNYSGMSCGFRWMFWFAPLWLVTMLPATDGLSRWKVWRGLALLLLVASVLSASYPTWNPWTHPWLLNFLHYLRVIQV
;
A
#
# COMPACT_ATOMS: atom_id res chain seq x y z
N MET A 1 -20.98 -29.14 -11.24
CA MET A 1 -21.59 -28.91 -12.56
C MET A 1 -20.53 -28.27 -13.44
N SER A 2 -20.18 -28.91 -14.56
CA SER A 2 -19.20 -28.37 -15.51
C SER A 2 -19.65 -27.00 -16.01
N SER A 3 -18.72 -26.07 -16.18
CA SER A 3 -18.97 -24.70 -16.64
C SER A 3 -19.48 -24.57 -18.08
N THR A 4 -19.97 -25.65 -18.68
CA THR A 4 -20.32 -25.76 -20.11
C THR A 4 -21.79 -25.44 -20.40
N ASN A 5 -22.67 -25.37 -19.39
CA ASN A 5 -24.12 -25.17 -19.61
C ASN A 5 -24.70 -23.86 -19.03
N ASP A 6 -23.86 -22.88 -18.65
CA ASP A 6 -24.35 -21.56 -18.24
C ASP A 6 -24.33 -20.60 -19.45
N PRO A 7 -25.48 -20.33 -20.10
CA PRO A 7 -25.53 -19.49 -21.31
C PRO A 7 -25.08 -18.04 -21.04
N LEU A 8 -25.08 -17.60 -19.77
CA LEU A 8 -24.67 -16.26 -19.38
C LEU A 8 -23.19 -16.18 -18.97
N ALA A 9 -22.46 -17.29 -18.95
CA ALA A 9 -21.06 -17.29 -18.53
C ALA A 9 -20.17 -16.44 -19.46
N LEU A 10 -20.40 -16.49 -20.78
CA LEU A 10 -19.67 -15.65 -21.73
C LEU A 10 -19.96 -14.17 -21.51
N LEU A 11 -21.24 -13.80 -21.37
CA LEU A 11 -21.64 -12.42 -21.07
C LEU A 11 -20.99 -11.93 -19.78
N ARG A 12 -21.00 -12.71 -18.70
CA ARG A 12 -20.35 -12.33 -17.43
C ARG A 12 -18.86 -12.12 -17.57
N ARG A 13 -18.15 -13.02 -18.27
CA ARG A 13 -16.71 -12.86 -18.53
C ARG A 13 -16.41 -11.58 -19.30
N SER A 14 -17.24 -11.23 -20.30
CA SER A 14 -17.13 -9.96 -21.02
C SER A 14 -17.37 -8.76 -20.09
N VAL A 15 -18.39 -8.81 -19.23
CA VAL A 15 -18.65 -7.76 -18.24
C VAL A 15 -17.47 -7.61 -17.28
N TYR A 16 -16.88 -8.71 -16.79
CA TYR A 16 -15.69 -8.64 -15.93
C TYR A 16 -14.51 -8.05 -16.66
N ALA A 17 -14.26 -8.42 -17.91
CA ALA A 17 -13.18 -7.85 -18.71
C ALA A 17 -13.35 -6.33 -18.85
N VAL A 18 -14.56 -5.85 -19.11
CA VAL A 18 -14.87 -4.41 -19.20
C VAL A 18 -14.65 -3.71 -17.85
N LEU A 19 -15.15 -4.27 -16.75
CA LEU A 19 -14.97 -3.69 -15.41
C LEU A 19 -13.49 -3.61 -15.01
N ILE A 20 -12.73 -4.67 -15.29
CA ILE A 20 -11.29 -4.74 -15.02
C ILE A 20 -10.55 -3.72 -15.88
N ALA A 21 -10.82 -3.68 -17.19
CA ALA A 21 -10.18 -2.72 -18.09
C ALA A 21 -10.48 -1.27 -17.69
N ALA A 22 -11.73 -0.96 -17.35
CA ALA A 22 -12.12 0.37 -16.88
C ALA A 22 -11.40 0.75 -15.58
N SER A 23 -11.37 -0.15 -14.58
CA SER A 23 -10.70 0.09 -13.30
C SER A 23 -9.19 0.33 -13.48
N LEU A 24 -8.52 -0.52 -14.26
CA LEU A 24 -7.09 -0.39 -14.54
C LEU A 24 -6.79 0.87 -15.36
N GLY A 25 -7.61 1.20 -16.35
CA GLY A 25 -7.48 2.44 -17.11
C GLY A 25 -7.61 3.69 -16.23
N MET A 26 -8.57 3.70 -15.30
CA MET A 26 -8.73 4.79 -14.32
C MET A 26 -7.54 4.89 -13.36
N ILE A 27 -7.02 3.77 -12.87
CA ILE A 27 -5.83 3.76 -12.00
C ILE A 27 -4.59 4.24 -12.76
N LEU A 28 -4.35 3.71 -13.97
CA LEU A 28 -3.23 4.12 -14.82
C LEU A 28 -3.31 5.60 -15.17
N GLY A 29 -4.48 6.08 -15.60
CA GLY A 29 -4.71 7.49 -15.88
C GLY A 29 -4.36 8.36 -14.68
N ARG A 30 -4.75 7.95 -13.47
CA ARG A 30 -4.36 8.66 -12.24
C ARG A 30 -2.85 8.62 -11.98
N ILE A 31 -2.18 7.46 -12.07
CA ILE A 31 -0.71 7.36 -11.92
C ILE A 31 0.00 8.32 -12.88
N LEU A 32 -0.47 8.42 -14.12
CA LEU A 32 0.11 9.26 -15.16
C LEU A 32 -0.19 10.76 -14.97
N ALA A 33 -1.32 11.09 -14.34
CA ALA A 33 -1.77 12.48 -14.17
C ALA A 33 -1.50 13.08 -12.78
N VAL A 34 -0.89 12.34 -11.85
CA VAL A 34 -0.42 12.88 -10.55
C VAL A 34 0.54 14.05 -10.79
N ASP A 35 0.01 15.27 -10.73
CA ASP A 35 0.69 16.56 -10.83
C ASP A 35 -0.32 17.68 -10.44
N SER A 36 0.14 18.84 -9.94
CA SER A 36 -0.74 20.02 -9.78
C SER A 36 -0.59 20.96 -10.97
N VAL A 37 -1.72 21.37 -11.55
CA VAL A 37 -1.78 22.19 -12.77
C VAL A 37 -0.91 23.45 -12.67
N ASP A 38 -0.93 24.14 -11.52
CA ASP A 38 -0.18 25.40 -11.33
C ASP A 38 1.35 25.21 -11.30
N ARG A 39 1.83 24.10 -10.71
CA ARG A 39 3.27 23.82 -10.67
C ARG A 39 3.76 23.11 -11.93
N GLN A 40 2.87 22.49 -12.71
CA GLN A 40 3.21 21.93 -14.01
C GLN A 40 3.67 23.00 -15.00
N ALA A 41 2.96 24.12 -15.10
CA ALA A 41 3.34 25.20 -16.01
C ALA A 41 4.74 25.74 -15.70
N LEU A 42 5.01 26.01 -14.41
CA LEU A 42 6.32 26.48 -13.95
C LEU A 42 7.42 25.41 -14.12
N THR A 43 7.11 24.14 -13.87
CA THR A 43 8.05 23.03 -14.10
C THR A 43 8.39 22.89 -15.59
N ARG A 44 7.39 22.94 -16.48
CA ARG A 44 7.59 22.90 -17.95
C ARG A 44 8.46 24.06 -18.41
N GLN A 45 8.18 25.27 -17.94
CA GLN A 45 8.98 26.45 -18.26
C GLN A 45 10.44 26.25 -17.82
N ARG A 46 10.68 25.77 -16.61
CA ARG A 46 12.05 25.51 -16.10
C ARG A 46 12.77 24.44 -16.90
N LEU A 47 12.11 23.33 -17.23
CA LEU A 47 12.70 22.25 -18.04
C LEU A 47 13.07 22.73 -19.44
N ALA A 48 12.21 23.53 -20.09
CA ALA A 48 12.48 24.10 -21.41
C ALA A 48 13.68 25.06 -21.41
N GLN A 49 14.02 25.66 -20.26
CA GLN A 49 15.16 26.58 -20.13
C GLN A 49 16.50 25.86 -19.90
N ILE A 50 16.51 24.57 -19.52
CA ILE A 50 17.73 23.84 -19.18
C ILE A 50 18.76 23.83 -20.33
N PRO A 51 18.40 23.53 -21.59
CA PRO A 51 19.39 23.48 -22.67
C PRO A 51 20.10 24.83 -22.90
N ALA A 52 19.34 25.93 -22.84
CA ALA A 52 19.89 27.28 -23.00
C ALA A 52 20.80 27.66 -21.82
N GLU A 53 20.40 27.30 -20.60
CA GLU A 53 21.22 27.53 -19.40
C GLU A 53 22.52 26.72 -19.44
N LEU A 54 22.49 25.46 -19.88
CA LEU A 54 23.69 24.64 -20.04
C LEU A 54 24.63 25.20 -21.10
N ALA A 55 24.11 25.69 -22.23
CA ALA A 55 24.93 26.33 -23.26
C ALA A 55 25.67 27.57 -22.71
N ARG A 56 24.98 28.40 -21.90
CA ARG A 56 25.61 29.54 -21.21
C ARG A 56 26.68 29.09 -20.22
N GLN A 57 26.41 28.06 -19.45
CA GLN A 57 27.36 27.53 -18.47
C GLN A 57 28.58 26.89 -19.13
N ARG A 58 28.43 26.24 -20.30
CA ARG A 58 29.56 25.72 -21.09
C ARG A 58 30.50 26.84 -21.50
N GLN A 59 29.98 27.89 -22.11
CA GLN A 59 30.80 29.04 -22.51
C GLN A 59 31.51 29.69 -21.32
N ALA A 60 30.85 29.77 -20.16
CA ALA A 60 31.46 30.32 -18.94
C ALA A 60 32.61 29.44 -18.42
N LEU A 61 32.45 28.12 -18.44
CA LEU A 61 33.47 27.16 -18.02
C LEU A 61 34.66 27.10 -18.99
N GLU A 62 34.41 27.17 -20.30
CA GLU A 62 35.44 27.27 -21.33
C GLU A 62 36.28 28.54 -21.16
N ARG A 63 35.64 29.68 -20.85
CA ARG A 63 36.34 30.93 -20.50
C ARG A 63 37.16 30.83 -19.21
N GLN A 64 36.78 29.94 -18.29
CA GLN A 64 37.53 29.63 -17.08
C GLN A 64 38.65 28.61 -17.33
N GLY A 65 38.87 28.19 -18.59
CA GLY A 65 39.94 27.29 -18.98
C GLY A 65 39.63 25.80 -18.80
N LEU A 66 38.40 25.43 -18.42
CA LEU A 66 38.00 24.02 -18.43
C LEU A 66 37.82 23.56 -19.87
N SER A 67 38.40 22.40 -20.21
CA SER A 67 38.27 21.79 -21.53
C SER A 67 38.23 20.27 -21.45
N GLY A 68 37.85 19.64 -22.55
CA GLY A 68 37.82 18.18 -22.69
C GLY A 68 36.94 17.51 -21.63
N LYS A 69 37.42 16.39 -21.06
CA LYS A 69 36.63 15.58 -20.12
C LYS A 69 36.23 16.32 -18.83
N ALA A 70 37.05 17.27 -18.36
CA ALA A 70 36.77 18.02 -17.16
C ALA A 70 35.58 19.00 -17.36
N LEU A 71 35.50 19.62 -18.54
CA LEU A 71 34.38 20.47 -18.92
C LEU A 71 33.08 19.68 -18.98
N GLU A 72 33.09 18.52 -19.63
CA GLU A 72 31.89 17.68 -19.76
C GLU A 72 31.40 17.15 -18.41
N ALA A 73 32.31 16.70 -17.53
CA ALA A 73 31.93 16.23 -16.20
C ALA A 73 31.36 17.35 -15.30
N GLU A 74 31.86 18.58 -15.43
CA GLU A 74 31.31 19.75 -14.73
C GLU A 74 29.93 20.13 -15.26
N LEU A 75 29.76 20.14 -16.59
CA LEU A 75 28.47 20.42 -17.23
C LEU A 75 27.41 19.41 -16.85
N GLU A 76 27.77 18.13 -16.83
CA GLU A 76 26.88 17.05 -16.43
C GLU A 76 26.40 17.23 -14.98
N ARG A 77 27.30 17.60 -14.07
CA ARG A 77 26.93 17.88 -12.67
C ARG A 77 25.96 19.06 -12.57
N ARG A 78 26.18 20.11 -13.37
CA ARG A 78 25.30 21.30 -13.37
C ARG A 78 23.95 21.00 -14.00
N GLU A 79 23.92 20.18 -15.04
CA GLU A 79 22.69 19.67 -15.64
C GLU A 79 21.82 18.94 -14.62
N ASP A 80 22.41 18.03 -13.84
CA ASP A 80 21.69 17.31 -12.79
C ASP A 80 21.08 18.26 -11.76
N VAL A 81 21.82 19.28 -11.35
CA VAL A 81 21.33 20.32 -10.44
C VAL A 81 20.18 21.12 -11.07
N LEU A 82 20.25 21.45 -12.36
CA LEU A 82 19.18 22.15 -13.07
C LEU A 82 17.91 21.30 -13.15
N TYR A 83 18.01 20.02 -13.53
CA TYR A 83 16.88 19.11 -13.53
C TYR A 83 16.26 18.95 -12.13
N GLN A 84 17.09 18.76 -11.09
CA GLN A 84 16.61 18.67 -9.72
C GLN A 84 15.84 19.92 -9.27
N ARG A 85 16.27 21.12 -9.68
CA ARG A 85 15.60 22.40 -9.37
C ARG A 85 14.38 22.70 -10.23
N ALA A 86 14.36 22.20 -11.46
CA ALA A 86 13.28 22.42 -12.41
C ALA A 86 11.99 21.75 -11.92
N TRP A 87 12.12 20.56 -11.37
CA TRP A 87 10.98 19.82 -10.85
C TRP A 87 10.51 20.33 -9.48
N LEU A 88 9.35 20.98 -9.47
CA LEU A 88 8.71 21.51 -8.27
C LEU A 88 7.77 20.52 -7.58
N GLN A 89 7.58 19.36 -8.22
CA GLN A 89 6.66 18.30 -7.83
C GLN A 89 7.31 16.94 -8.06
N ARG A 90 6.76 15.94 -7.40
CA ARG A 90 7.16 14.54 -7.46
C ARG A 90 5.88 13.68 -7.43
N PRO A 91 5.92 12.46 -7.96
CA PRO A 91 4.81 11.50 -7.82
C PRO A 91 4.73 10.91 -6.40
N PHE A 92 5.31 11.57 -5.39
CA PHE A 92 5.30 11.15 -3.99
C PHE A 92 4.44 12.15 -3.23
N LEU A 93 3.37 11.67 -2.62
CA LEU A 93 2.21 12.48 -2.29
C LEU A 93 2.07 12.79 -0.80
N SER A 94 2.95 12.25 0.05
CA SER A 94 3.06 12.63 1.45
C SER A 94 4.45 12.36 2.02
N ALA A 95 4.66 12.65 3.31
CA ALA A 95 5.82 12.15 4.02
C ALA A 95 5.84 10.60 4.09
N ASN A 96 4.67 9.95 4.12
CA ASN A 96 4.56 8.51 4.34
C ASN A 96 5.14 7.70 3.18
N ASP A 97 4.76 8.01 1.94
CA ASP A 97 5.32 7.33 0.77
C ASP A 97 6.74 7.82 0.46
N ARG A 98 7.04 9.12 0.62
CA ARG A 98 8.42 9.66 0.50
C ARG A 98 9.42 8.93 1.39
N SER A 99 9.04 8.53 2.61
CA SER A 99 9.94 7.76 3.49
C SER A 99 10.40 6.44 2.87
N ARG A 100 9.54 5.74 2.13
CA ARG A 100 9.88 4.49 1.44
C ARG A 100 10.76 4.76 0.23
N TRP A 101 10.42 5.78 -0.54
CA TRP A 101 11.23 6.21 -1.68
C TRP A 101 12.63 6.67 -1.27
N ALA A 102 12.78 7.29 -0.11
CA ALA A 102 14.08 7.71 0.41
C ALA A 102 14.99 6.50 0.65
N THR A 103 14.47 5.44 1.27
CA THR A 103 15.20 4.17 1.43
C THR A 103 15.54 3.53 0.09
N VAL A 104 14.60 3.50 -0.87
CA VAL A 104 14.85 2.98 -2.23
C VAL A 104 16.01 3.72 -2.90
N ARG A 105 16.07 5.05 -2.78
CA ARG A 105 17.19 5.86 -3.30
C ARG A 105 18.49 5.56 -2.60
N ALA A 106 18.50 5.51 -1.27
CA ALA A 106 19.68 5.21 -0.47
C ALA A 106 20.31 3.86 -0.85
N LEU A 107 19.50 2.88 -1.24
CA LEU A 107 20.00 1.56 -1.66
C LEU A 107 20.59 1.58 -3.08
N VAL A 108 20.02 2.35 -4.00
CA VAL A 108 20.35 2.26 -5.43
C VAL A 108 21.34 3.32 -5.89
N GLU A 109 21.15 4.59 -5.50
CA GLU A 109 21.94 5.73 -5.97
C GLU A 109 23.24 5.85 -5.15
N PRO A 110 24.45 5.61 -5.74
CA PRO A 110 25.71 5.58 -5.00
C PRO A 110 26.00 6.86 -4.20
N GLU A 111 25.66 8.01 -4.76
CA GLU A 111 25.84 9.32 -4.15
C GLU A 111 24.96 9.53 -2.89
N MET A 112 23.86 8.78 -2.77
CA MET A 112 22.94 8.82 -1.63
C MET A 112 23.35 7.86 -0.51
N ARG A 113 24.28 6.94 -0.76
CA ARG A 113 24.73 5.96 0.24
C ARG A 113 25.53 6.60 1.37
N VAL A 114 25.32 6.12 2.58
CA VAL A 114 26.13 6.43 3.75
C VAL A 114 27.06 5.25 4.02
N PRO A 115 28.40 5.43 3.95
CA PRO A 115 29.34 4.35 4.22
C PRO A 115 29.13 3.76 5.63
N GLY A 116 29.08 2.44 5.74
CA GLY A 116 28.86 1.74 7.02
C GLY A 116 27.42 1.71 7.53
N ALA A 117 26.50 2.46 6.91
CA ALA A 117 25.11 2.56 7.33
C ALA A 117 24.16 2.26 6.14
N PRO A 118 23.98 0.98 5.77
CA PRO A 118 23.06 0.62 4.69
C PRO A 118 21.63 1.03 5.07
N TYR A 119 20.79 1.41 4.09
CA TYR A 119 19.42 1.93 4.31
C TYR A 119 19.32 3.34 4.91
N ALA A 120 20.41 3.93 5.40
CA ALA A 120 20.42 5.28 5.95
C ALA A 120 20.02 6.32 4.89
N ILE A 121 19.12 7.24 5.27
CA ILE A 121 18.52 8.24 4.37
C ILE A 121 19.07 9.66 4.60
N ASP A 122 20.11 9.80 5.41
CA ASP A 122 20.74 11.07 5.81
C ASP A 122 20.99 11.99 4.62
N LYS A 123 21.61 11.46 3.56
CA LYS A 123 21.93 12.21 2.34
C LYS A 123 20.73 12.48 1.44
N VAL A 124 19.66 11.69 1.58
CA VAL A 124 18.45 11.83 0.77
C VAL A 124 17.57 12.95 1.32
N ILE A 125 17.35 12.97 2.63
CA ILE A 125 16.38 13.90 3.27
C ILE A 125 16.83 15.37 3.22
N VAL A 126 18.13 15.63 3.09
CA VAL A 126 18.67 17.00 2.91
C VAL A 126 18.41 17.54 1.51
N GLN A 127 18.04 16.67 0.56
CA GLN A 127 17.69 17.11 -0.79
C GLN A 127 16.32 17.77 -0.80
N ARG A 128 16.18 18.78 -1.64
CA ARG A 128 14.93 19.51 -1.82
C ARG A 128 13.78 18.55 -2.15
N ASN A 129 12.66 18.69 -1.42
CA ASN A 129 11.42 17.92 -1.56
C ASN A 129 11.50 16.43 -1.17
N TRP A 130 12.60 15.98 -0.55
CA TRP A 130 12.79 14.62 -0.03
C TRP A 130 12.60 14.51 1.49
N ASP A 131 12.11 15.57 2.11
CA ASP A 131 11.74 15.60 3.52
C ASP A 131 10.65 14.57 3.84
N THR A 132 10.71 14.02 5.04
CA THR A 132 9.67 13.15 5.59
C THR A 132 9.63 13.31 7.10
N ILE A 133 8.47 13.13 7.71
CA ILE A 133 8.35 12.97 9.16
C ILE A 133 8.39 11.48 9.57
N ASP A 134 8.23 10.56 8.62
CA ASP A 134 8.14 9.12 8.85
C ASP A 134 9.53 8.48 8.94
N MET A 135 10.40 9.04 9.78
CA MET A 135 11.78 8.58 9.99
C MET A 135 12.13 8.41 11.47
N VAL A 136 13.15 7.60 11.74
CA VAL A 136 13.71 7.31 13.06
C VAL A 136 15.22 7.56 13.05
N LYS A 137 15.85 7.68 14.23
CA LYS A 137 17.30 7.75 14.37
C LYS A 137 17.83 6.54 15.12
N HIS A 138 18.80 5.84 14.53
CA HIS A 138 19.46 4.66 15.09
C HIS A 138 20.96 4.73 14.76
N ASP A 139 21.84 4.44 15.72
CA ASP A 139 23.30 4.51 15.54
C ASP A 139 23.80 5.80 14.86
N GLY A 140 23.23 6.94 15.26
CA GLY A 140 23.60 8.26 14.73
C GLY A 140 23.01 8.61 13.36
N HIS A 141 22.39 7.66 12.66
CA HIS A 141 21.87 7.83 11.30
C HIS A 141 20.34 7.84 11.24
N LEU A 142 19.81 8.43 10.17
CA LEU A 142 18.37 8.54 9.95
C LEU A 142 17.90 7.43 9.02
N TYR A 143 16.78 6.82 9.36
CA TYR A 143 16.19 5.72 8.59
C TYR A 143 14.69 5.91 8.41
N SER A 144 14.11 5.29 7.37
CA SER A 144 12.67 5.18 7.29
C SER A 144 12.11 4.43 8.50
N SER A 145 10.97 4.88 9.00
CA SER A 145 10.22 4.18 10.06
C SER A 145 9.59 2.85 9.61
N LYS A 146 9.64 2.52 8.32
CA LYS A 146 9.00 1.33 7.74
C LYS A 146 9.96 0.14 7.72
N PRO A 147 9.46 -1.11 7.79
CA PRO A 147 10.31 -2.27 7.58
C PRO A 147 11.02 -2.23 6.22
N PRO A 148 12.28 -2.65 6.15
CA PRO A 148 13.11 -2.51 4.96
C PRO A 148 12.75 -3.49 3.83
N LEU A 149 12.06 -4.60 4.09
CA LEU A 149 11.80 -5.64 3.09
C LEU A 149 11.10 -5.09 1.83
N LEU A 150 9.99 -4.37 1.98
CA LEU A 150 9.25 -3.83 0.83
C LEU A 150 10.11 -2.84 0.03
N ALA A 151 10.82 -1.94 0.71
CA ALA A 151 11.73 -1.00 0.05
C ALA A 151 12.88 -1.72 -0.65
N THR A 152 13.37 -2.84 -0.11
CA THR A 152 14.41 -3.67 -0.73
C THR A 152 13.92 -4.30 -2.03
N LEU A 153 12.70 -4.84 -2.04
CA LEU A 153 12.09 -5.41 -3.26
C LEU A 153 11.92 -4.34 -4.35
N VAL A 154 11.43 -3.16 -3.98
CA VAL A 154 11.29 -2.02 -4.90
C VAL A 154 12.65 -1.53 -5.38
N ALA A 155 13.65 -1.48 -4.50
CA ALA A 155 15.02 -1.13 -4.86
C ALA A 155 15.63 -2.12 -5.87
N GLY A 156 15.25 -3.39 -5.83
CA GLY A 156 15.67 -4.38 -6.84
C GLY A 156 15.21 -4.01 -8.26
N GLU A 157 13.95 -3.63 -8.43
CA GLU A 157 13.45 -3.12 -9.73
C GLU A 157 14.14 -1.81 -10.10
N TYR A 158 14.22 -0.86 -9.17
CA TYR A 158 14.83 0.42 -9.44
C TYR A 158 16.31 0.29 -9.81
N TRP A 159 17.04 -0.63 -9.18
CA TRP A 159 18.42 -0.95 -9.53
C TRP A 159 18.53 -1.45 -10.98
N LEU A 160 17.60 -2.30 -11.44
CA LEU A 160 17.58 -2.73 -12.83
C LEU A 160 17.36 -1.55 -13.78
N ILE A 161 16.39 -0.67 -13.47
CA ILE A 161 16.15 0.56 -14.25
C ILE A 161 17.43 1.41 -14.30
N TYR A 162 18.05 1.65 -13.15
CA TYR A 162 19.28 2.43 -13.02
C TYR A 162 20.41 1.84 -13.87
N ARG A 163 20.69 0.53 -13.74
CA ARG A 163 21.79 -0.14 -14.45
C ARG A 163 21.57 -0.23 -15.95
N VAL A 164 20.36 -0.58 -16.38
CA VAL A 164 20.05 -0.74 -17.81
C VAL A 164 20.10 0.61 -18.51
N THR A 165 19.49 1.66 -17.94
CA THR A 165 19.51 3.00 -18.55
C THR A 165 20.92 3.59 -18.56
N GLY A 166 21.71 3.36 -17.51
CA GLY A 166 23.13 3.73 -17.50
C GLY A 166 23.95 3.05 -18.59
N LEU A 167 23.68 1.77 -18.86
CA LEU A 167 24.36 1.02 -19.92
C LEU A 167 23.91 1.47 -21.33
N VAL A 168 22.61 1.67 -21.54
CA VAL A 168 22.04 1.94 -22.86
C VAL A 168 22.20 3.42 -23.26
N TRP A 169 22.09 4.35 -22.31
CA TRP A 169 22.09 5.80 -22.59
C TRP A 169 23.34 6.52 -22.05
N GLY A 170 24.31 5.78 -21.50
CA GLY A 170 25.51 6.35 -20.89
C GLY A 170 25.28 6.99 -19.51
N LYS A 171 24.03 7.27 -19.13
CA LYS A 171 23.65 7.86 -17.85
C LYS A 171 22.39 7.19 -17.27
N PRO A 172 22.40 6.82 -15.97
CA PRO A 172 21.26 6.15 -15.36
C PRO A 172 20.10 7.13 -15.12
N LEU A 173 18.87 6.67 -15.35
CA LEU A 173 17.68 7.35 -14.84
C LEU A 173 17.68 7.26 -13.31
N THR A 174 17.69 8.41 -12.64
CA THR A 174 17.62 8.46 -11.17
C THR A 174 16.28 8.95 -10.65
N LEU A 175 15.89 8.57 -9.43
CA LEU A 175 14.70 9.17 -8.79
C LEU A 175 14.97 10.65 -8.45
N GLY A 176 16.24 11.06 -8.30
CA GLY A 176 16.61 12.47 -8.16
C GLY A 176 16.34 13.31 -9.43
N THR A 177 16.69 12.79 -10.61
CA THR A 177 16.65 13.51 -11.90
C THR A 177 15.36 13.26 -12.69
N HIS A 178 14.88 12.01 -12.70
CA HIS A 178 13.73 11.54 -13.47
C HIS A 178 12.66 10.84 -12.59
N PRO A 179 12.19 11.45 -11.49
CA PRO A 179 11.30 10.79 -10.53
C PRO A 179 9.96 10.38 -11.11
N TYR A 180 9.45 11.09 -12.12
CA TYR A 180 8.19 10.74 -12.76
C TYR A 180 8.31 9.46 -13.59
N SER A 181 9.31 9.39 -14.46
CA SER A 181 9.53 8.23 -15.32
C SER A 181 9.79 6.99 -14.46
N VAL A 182 10.70 7.09 -13.49
CA VAL A 182 11.06 5.97 -12.62
C VAL A 182 9.91 5.63 -11.65
N GLY A 183 9.39 6.63 -10.94
CA GLY A 183 8.34 6.43 -9.93
C GLY A 183 7.05 5.89 -10.52
N ARG A 184 6.58 6.41 -11.67
CA ARG A 184 5.36 5.91 -12.34
C ARG A 184 5.56 4.49 -12.86
N THR A 185 6.73 4.17 -13.40
CA THR A 185 7.06 2.80 -13.85
C THR A 185 6.95 1.82 -12.69
N ILE A 186 7.57 2.14 -11.55
CA ILE A 186 7.52 1.30 -10.35
C ILE A 186 6.09 1.18 -9.80
N LEU A 187 5.30 2.26 -9.80
CA LEU A 187 3.89 2.19 -9.36
C LEU A 187 3.05 1.30 -10.28
N ILE A 188 3.32 1.30 -11.59
CA ILE A 188 2.66 0.41 -12.54
C ILE A 188 3.01 -1.06 -12.22
N THR A 189 4.28 -1.37 -11.96
CA THR A 189 4.74 -2.74 -11.73
C THR A 189 4.42 -3.26 -10.32
N PHE A 190 4.48 -2.43 -9.27
CA PHE A 190 4.21 -2.83 -7.89
C PHE A 190 2.74 -2.67 -7.45
N ASN A 191 1.95 -1.81 -8.10
CA ASN A 191 0.54 -1.65 -7.76
C ASN A 191 -0.39 -2.08 -8.90
N LEU A 192 -0.26 -1.49 -10.10
CA LEU A 192 -1.25 -1.69 -11.18
C LEU A 192 -1.29 -3.14 -11.69
N ILE A 193 -0.13 -3.73 -12.01
CA ILE A 193 -0.03 -5.12 -12.48
C ILE A 193 -0.52 -6.11 -11.40
N PRO A 194 -0.07 -6.01 -10.13
CA PRO A 194 -0.61 -6.81 -9.04
C PRO A 194 -2.12 -6.66 -8.84
N LEU A 195 -2.68 -5.45 -9.01
CA LEU A 195 -4.12 -5.22 -8.96
C LEU A 195 -4.87 -5.84 -10.14
N TRP A 196 -4.29 -5.90 -11.34
CA TRP A 196 -4.84 -6.67 -12.44
C TRP A 196 -4.92 -8.16 -12.11
N ILE A 197 -3.83 -8.74 -11.60
CA ILE A 197 -3.80 -10.15 -11.15
C ILE A 197 -4.86 -10.35 -10.06
N TYR A 198 -4.96 -9.42 -9.12
CA TYR A 198 -5.96 -9.44 -8.06
C TYR A 198 -7.38 -9.51 -8.64
N LEU A 199 -7.76 -8.62 -9.56
CA LEU A 199 -9.12 -8.60 -10.09
C LEU A 199 -9.44 -9.88 -10.89
N VAL A 200 -8.46 -10.42 -11.61
CA VAL A 200 -8.63 -11.69 -12.35
C VAL A 200 -8.81 -12.87 -11.40
N LEU A 201 -8.02 -12.97 -10.33
CA LEU A 201 -8.16 -14.02 -9.33
C LEU A 201 -9.48 -13.89 -8.56
N LEU A 202 -9.86 -12.66 -8.21
CA LEU A 202 -11.13 -12.38 -7.57
C LEU A 202 -12.31 -12.80 -8.46
N ALA A 203 -12.28 -12.49 -9.76
CA ALA A 203 -13.31 -12.92 -10.71
C ALA A 203 -13.47 -14.45 -10.71
N ARG A 204 -12.37 -15.22 -10.58
CA ARG A 204 -12.43 -16.69 -10.46
C ARG A 204 -13.08 -17.13 -9.14
N LEU A 205 -12.79 -16.46 -8.02
CA LEU A 205 -13.45 -16.75 -6.74
C LEU A 205 -14.93 -16.38 -6.76
N VAL A 206 -15.28 -15.25 -7.39
CA VAL A 206 -16.65 -14.78 -7.60
C VAL A 206 -17.44 -15.78 -8.44
N GLU A 207 -16.86 -16.30 -9.53
CA GLU A 207 -17.50 -17.37 -10.32
C GLU A 207 -17.66 -18.66 -9.52
N ARG A 208 -16.68 -19.02 -8.67
CA ARG A 208 -16.75 -20.23 -7.86
C ARG A 208 -17.82 -20.17 -6.78
N PHE A 209 -17.93 -19.05 -6.07
CA PHE A 209 -18.79 -18.94 -4.88
C PHE A 209 -20.12 -18.23 -5.12
N GLY A 210 -20.18 -17.32 -6.09
CA GLY A 210 -21.42 -16.63 -6.42
C GLY A 210 -22.44 -17.54 -7.07
N ILE A 211 -23.71 -17.18 -6.98
CA ILE A 211 -24.84 -17.94 -7.49
C ILE A 211 -25.58 -17.14 -8.56
N SER A 212 -25.94 -15.90 -8.23
CA SER A 212 -26.70 -15.02 -9.11
C SER A 212 -25.78 -14.26 -10.06
N VAL A 213 -26.25 -13.97 -11.27
CA VAL A 213 -25.53 -13.11 -12.21
C VAL A 213 -25.34 -11.72 -11.61
N TRP A 214 -26.41 -11.18 -11.01
CA TRP A 214 -26.40 -9.85 -10.41
C TRP A 214 -25.41 -9.74 -9.25
N GLY A 215 -25.40 -10.68 -8.30
CA GLY A 215 -24.50 -10.66 -7.15
C GLY A 215 -23.04 -10.74 -7.55
N ARG A 216 -22.71 -11.61 -8.51
CA ARG A 216 -21.34 -11.69 -9.04
C ARG A 216 -20.89 -10.40 -9.73
N VAL A 217 -21.72 -9.82 -10.58
CA VAL A 217 -21.42 -8.53 -11.25
C VAL A 217 -21.31 -7.41 -10.23
N PHE A 218 -22.18 -7.38 -9.22
CA PHE A 218 -22.15 -6.40 -8.14
C PHE A 218 -20.83 -6.46 -7.37
N VAL A 219 -20.39 -7.65 -6.94
CA VAL A 219 -19.11 -7.81 -6.22
C VAL A 219 -17.92 -7.39 -7.09
N MET A 220 -17.92 -7.72 -8.38
CA MET A 220 -16.88 -7.24 -9.30
C MET A 220 -16.92 -5.72 -9.50
N GLY A 221 -18.11 -5.10 -9.53
CA GLY A 221 -18.26 -3.64 -9.54
C GLY A 221 -17.73 -2.99 -8.26
N ALA A 222 -18.05 -3.56 -7.09
CA ALA A 222 -17.53 -3.12 -5.81
C ALA A 222 -16.01 -3.24 -5.73
N ALA A 223 -15.43 -4.35 -6.19
CA ALA A 223 -13.99 -4.53 -6.26
C ALA A 223 -13.30 -3.51 -7.17
N SER A 224 -13.92 -3.21 -8.32
CA SER A 224 -13.37 -2.34 -9.36
C SER A 224 -13.39 -0.86 -8.97
N PHE A 225 -14.41 -0.42 -8.24
CA PHE A 225 -14.67 1.01 -8.01
C PHE A 225 -14.96 1.39 -6.55
N GLY A 226 -15.45 0.46 -5.75
CA GLY A 226 -15.95 0.73 -4.39
C GLY A 226 -14.93 0.53 -3.28
N THR A 227 -13.68 0.18 -3.60
CA THR A 227 -12.62 -0.02 -2.60
C THR A 227 -11.52 1.04 -2.70
N PHE A 228 -10.95 1.38 -1.55
CA PHE A 228 -9.80 2.29 -1.46
C PHE A 228 -8.49 1.68 -2.02
N LEU A 229 -8.47 0.41 -2.46
CA LEU A 229 -7.30 -0.16 -3.11
C LEU A 229 -6.95 0.60 -4.39
N SER A 230 -7.96 0.96 -5.19
CA SER A 230 -7.76 1.77 -6.39
C SER A 230 -7.24 3.18 -6.06
N THR A 231 -7.69 3.74 -4.94
CA THR A 231 -7.27 5.05 -4.42
C THR A 231 -5.81 5.07 -4.01
N PHE A 232 -5.35 4.01 -3.33
CA PHE A 232 -3.96 3.89 -2.87
C PHE A 232 -3.01 3.37 -3.94
N ALA A 233 -3.50 2.84 -5.07
CA ALA A 233 -2.67 2.33 -6.15
C ALA A 233 -1.72 3.38 -6.78
N VAL A 234 -1.99 4.67 -6.55
CA VAL A 234 -1.21 5.79 -7.12
C VAL A 234 -0.02 6.21 -6.25
N VAL A 235 0.20 5.57 -5.09
CA VAL A 235 1.30 5.86 -4.16
C VAL A 235 2.02 4.60 -3.73
N LEU A 236 3.29 4.73 -3.33
CA LEU A 236 4.03 3.60 -2.77
C LEU A 236 3.58 3.36 -1.33
N ASN A 237 2.84 2.29 -1.12
CA ASN A 237 2.26 1.91 0.16
C ASN A 237 2.32 0.39 0.36
N ASN A 238 2.08 -0.06 1.59
CA ASN A 238 2.05 -1.47 1.97
C ASN A 238 0.64 -2.10 1.90
N HIS A 239 -0.41 -1.28 1.91
CA HIS A 239 -1.81 -1.75 1.93
C HIS A 239 -2.20 -2.49 0.65
N VAL A 240 -1.85 -1.96 -0.53
CA VAL A 240 -2.16 -2.59 -1.83
C VAL A 240 -1.40 -3.91 -2.00
N PRO A 241 -0.06 -3.98 -1.81
CA PRO A 241 0.65 -5.26 -1.79
C PRO A 241 0.07 -6.27 -0.80
N ALA A 242 -0.27 -5.85 0.42
CA ALA A 242 -0.87 -6.74 1.41
C ALA A 242 -2.23 -7.31 0.95
N ALA A 243 -3.11 -6.48 0.37
CA ALA A 243 -4.38 -6.93 -0.18
C ALA A 243 -4.20 -7.93 -1.33
N VAL A 244 -3.26 -7.68 -2.24
CA VAL A 244 -2.95 -8.59 -3.34
C VAL A 244 -2.44 -9.93 -2.80
N CYS A 245 -1.51 -9.89 -1.84
CA CYS A 245 -0.98 -11.08 -1.19
C CYS A 245 -2.07 -11.87 -0.45
N ALA A 246 -2.95 -11.20 0.30
CA ALA A 246 -4.06 -11.83 0.98
C ALA A 246 -5.02 -12.54 0.01
N LEU A 247 -5.30 -11.95 -1.16
CA LEU A 247 -6.11 -12.61 -2.18
C LEU A 247 -5.42 -13.81 -2.81
N ILE A 248 -4.12 -13.74 -3.13
CA ILE A 248 -3.38 -14.87 -3.71
C ILE A 248 -3.33 -16.03 -2.70
N ALA A 249 -3.09 -15.74 -1.42
CA ALA A 249 -3.13 -16.72 -0.34
C ALA A 249 -4.54 -17.34 -0.22
N LEU A 250 -5.59 -16.52 -0.20
CA LEU A 250 -6.98 -17.00 -0.20
C LEU A 250 -7.26 -17.89 -1.42
N TYR A 251 -6.85 -17.46 -2.62
CA TYR A 251 -7.04 -18.22 -3.85
C TYR A 251 -6.38 -19.59 -3.74
N ALA A 252 -5.11 -19.67 -3.34
CA ALA A 252 -4.40 -20.92 -3.15
C ALA A 252 -5.09 -21.85 -2.13
N VAL A 253 -5.54 -21.30 -1.00
CA VAL A 253 -6.30 -22.04 0.02
C VAL A 253 -7.62 -22.56 -0.56
N VAL A 254 -8.32 -21.77 -1.37
CA VAL A 254 -9.56 -22.21 -2.03
C VAL A 254 -9.29 -23.37 -2.99
N ARG A 255 -8.20 -23.31 -3.77
CA ARG A 255 -7.79 -24.42 -4.66
C ARG A 255 -7.49 -25.70 -3.89
N ILE A 256 -6.84 -25.60 -2.73
CA ILE A 256 -6.53 -26.75 -1.88
C ILE A 256 -7.80 -27.33 -1.25
N TRP A 257 -8.61 -26.47 -0.64
CA TRP A 257 -9.70 -26.89 0.25
C TRP A 257 -10.96 -27.26 -0.51
N PHE A 258 -11.35 -26.44 -1.49
CA PHE A 258 -12.61 -26.59 -2.20
C PHE A 258 -12.47 -27.34 -3.52
N ASP A 259 -11.31 -27.20 -4.20
CA ASP A 259 -11.07 -27.88 -5.48
C ASP A 259 -10.22 -29.16 -5.34
N GLY A 260 -9.79 -29.50 -4.13
CA GLY A 260 -8.98 -30.69 -3.85
C GLY A 260 -7.57 -30.67 -4.47
N ARG A 261 -7.11 -29.53 -4.99
CA ARG A 261 -5.80 -29.40 -5.65
C ARG A 261 -4.68 -29.30 -4.62
N ARG A 262 -4.27 -30.45 -4.09
CA ARG A 262 -3.27 -30.58 -3.03
C ARG A 262 -1.82 -30.66 -3.54
N GLY A 263 -1.50 -29.97 -4.64
CA GLY A 263 -0.11 -29.86 -5.09
C GLY A 263 0.71 -29.00 -4.13
N VAL A 264 1.96 -29.39 -3.86
CA VAL A 264 2.86 -28.66 -2.93
C VAL A 264 3.01 -27.19 -3.31
N GLY A 265 2.99 -26.88 -4.61
CA GLY A 265 3.04 -25.50 -5.11
C GLY A 265 1.92 -24.60 -4.56
N TYR A 266 0.70 -25.09 -4.37
CA TYR A 266 -0.37 -24.27 -3.77
C TYR A 266 -0.13 -24.01 -2.29
N PHE A 267 0.44 -24.97 -1.55
CA PHE A 267 0.81 -24.76 -0.15
C PHE A 267 1.93 -23.73 -0.04
N PHE A 268 2.94 -23.82 -0.91
CA PHE A 268 4.01 -22.82 -0.99
C PHE A 268 3.47 -21.43 -1.31
N LEU A 269 2.60 -21.29 -2.31
CA LEU A 269 1.96 -20.00 -2.63
C LEU A 269 1.14 -19.47 -1.45
N ALA A 270 0.37 -20.32 -0.77
CA ALA A 270 -0.40 -19.89 0.40
C ALA A 270 0.51 -19.37 1.53
N GLY A 271 1.62 -20.05 1.81
CA GLY A 271 2.58 -19.65 2.84
C GLY A 271 3.34 -18.39 2.49
N LEU A 272 3.89 -18.34 1.27
CA LEU A 272 4.62 -17.20 0.74
C LEU A 272 3.77 -15.93 0.78
N PHE A 273 2.56 -15.97 0.23
CA PHE A 273 1.73 -14.77 0.13
C PHE A 273 1.02 -14.42 1.45
N ALA A 274 0.68 -15.38 2.32
CA ALA A 274 0.20 -15.03 3.65
C ALA A 274 1.30 -14.37 4.50
N ALA A 275 2.55 -14.84 4.38
CA ALA A 275 3.68 -14.23 5.07
C ALA A 275 4.07 -12.87 4.47
N LEU A 276 4.01 -12.69 3.14
CA LEU A 276 4.21 -11.37 2.52
C LEU A 276 3.12 -10.38 2.93
N ALA A 277 1.86 -10.83 3.06
CA ALA A 277 0.80 -10.00 3.61
C ALA A 277 1.14 -9.55 5.04
N ALA A 278 1.61 -10.45 5.90
CA ALA A 278 2.05 -10.12 7.26
C ALA A 278 3.28 -9.20 7.31
N ALA A 279 4.23 -9.38 6.40
CA ALA A 279 5.41 -8.52 6.30
C ALA A 279 5.08 -7.10 5.80
N CYS A 280 4.03 -6.97 4.96
CA CYS A 280 3.50 -5.67 4.56
C CYS A 280 2.61 -5.06 5.64
N GLU A 281 1.78 -5.86 6.30
CA GLU A 281 0.80 -5.46 7.33
C GLU A 281 0.91 -6.39 8.53
N LEU A 282 1.55 -5.93 9.61
CA LEU A 282 1.77 -6.75 10.81
C LEU A 282 0.51 -7.48 11.30
N PRO A 283 -0.70 -6.87 11.35
CA PRO A 283 -1.90 -7.58 11.81
C PRO A 283 -2.28 -8.76 10.92
N ALA A 284 -1.89 -8.79 9.64
CA ALA A 284 -2.14 -9.94 8.76
C ALA A 284 -1.40 -11.21 9.20
N LEU A 285 -0.53 -11.14 10.22
CA LEU A 285 0.01 -12.30 10.93
C LEU A 285 -1.11 -13.22 11.45
N ILE A 286 -2.27 -12.69 11.87
CA ILE A 286 -3.40 -13.55 12.27
C ILE A 286 -3.92 -14.39 11.12
N LEU A 287 -3.98 -13.83 9.91
CA LEU A 287 -4.40 -14.58 8.72
C LEU A 287 -3.39 -15.69 8.43
N LEU A 288 -2.08 -15.38 8.47
CA LEU A 288 -1.03 -16.37 8.31
C LEU A 288 -1.17 -17.53 9.31
N ALA A 289 -1.37 -17.20 10.59
CA ALA A 289 -1.51 -18.19 11.66
C ALA A 289 -2.76 -19.07 11.46
N LEU A 290 -3.92 -18.47 11.19
CA LEU A 290 -5.18 -19.20 10.96
C LEU A 290 -5.08 -20.11 9.75
N LEU A 291 -4.54 -19.62 8.62
CA LEU A 291 -4.36 -20.43 7.42
C LEU A 291 -3.37 -21.57 7.65
N GLY A 292 -2.25 -21.30 8.32
CA GLY A 292 -1.27 -22.32 8.68
C GLY A 292 -1.86 -23.41 9.57
N LEU A 293 -2.63 -23.03 10.60
CA LEU A 293 -3.30 -23.96 11.50
C LEU A 293 -4.30 -24.86 10.76
N VAL A 294 -5.17 -24.26 9.94
CA VAL A 294 -6.18 -25.00 9.15
C VAL A 294 -5.50 -25.97 8.18
N MET A 295 -4.45 -25.53 7.47
CA MET A 295 -3.72 -26.39 6.54
C MET A 295 -2.93 -27.49 7.25
N PHE A 296 -2.38 -27.22 8.42
CA PHE A 296 -1.64 -28.21 9.20
C PHE A 296 -2.55 -29.38 9.62
N PHE A 297 -3.76 -29.08 10.12
CA PHE A 297 -4.72 -30.13 10.46
C PHE A 297 -5.25 -30.88 9.23
N GLN A 298 -5.34 -30.22 8.07
CA GLN A 298 -5.86 -30.85 6.86
C GLN A 298 -4.83 -31.72 6.12
N ALA A 299 -3.58 -31.26 6.06
CA ALA A 299 -2.53 -31.87 5.24
C ALA A 299 -1.14 -31.58 5.82
N PRO A 300 -0.78 -32.18 6.97
CA PRO A 300 0.40 -31.78 7.76
C PRO A 300 1.69 -31.86 6.95
N VAL A 301 1.94 -32.98 6.26
CA VAL A 301 3.17 -33.15 5.44
C VAL A 301 3.29 -32.06 4.38
N ARG A 302 2.21 -31.75 3.65
CA ARG A 302 2.23 -30.72 2.59
C ARG A 302 2.36 -29.31 3.14
N THR A 303 1.81 -29.07 4.33
CA THR A 303 2.01 -27.82 5.06
C THR A 303 3.47 -27.67 5.48
N LEU A 304 4.10 -28.74 5.97
CA LEU A 304 5.51 -28.73 6.35
C LEU A 304 6.46 -28.54 5.15
N VAL A 305 6.24 -29.24 4.03
CA VAL A 305 7.16 -29.20 2.87
C VAL A 305 6.82 -28.14 1.82
N GLY A 306 5.64 -27.51 1.92
CA GLY A 306 5.18 -26.48 0.98
C GLY A 306 4.97 -25.14 1.66
N PHE A 307 4.02 -25.07 2.59
CA PHE A 307 3.62 -23.82 3.24
C PHE A 307 4.75 -23.22 4.08
N LEU A 308 5.36 -24.00 4.98
CA LEU A 308 6.42 -23.49 5.85
C LEU A 308 7.64 -22.97 5.08
N PRO A 309 8.14 -23.62 4.01
CA PRO A 309 9.20 -23.04 3.17
C PRO A 309 8.83 -21.67 2.58
N GLY A 310 7.59 -21.49 2.15
CA GLY A 310 7.09 -20.19 1.68
C GLY A 310 7.12 -19.13 2.77
N VAL A 311 6.70 -19.49 3.98
CA VAL A 311 6.76 -18.60 5.16
C VAL A 311 8.22 -18.28 5.54
N ALA A 312 9.07 -19.29 5.59
CA ALA A 312 10.48 -19.16 5.96
C ALA A 312 11.24 -18.24 5.01
N LEU A 313 10.96 -18.30 3.71
CA LEU A 313 11.56 -17.40 2.72
C LEU A 313 11.26 -15.92 3.03
N VAL A 314 10.00 -15.61 3.35
CA VAL A 314 9.61 -14.22 3.69
C VAL A 314 10.17 -13.81 5.04
N ALA A 315 10.11 -14.69 6.04
CA ALA A 315 10.65 -14.43 7.36
C ALA A 315 12.16 -14.13 7.28
N ALA A 316 12.92 -14.94 6.53
CA ALA A 316 14.34 -14.71 6.28
C ALA A 316 14.60 -13.36 5.60
N GLY A 317 13.80 -12.99 4.59
CA GLY A 317 13.89 -11.68 3.96
C GLY A 317 13.56 -10.53 4.91
N PHE A 318 12.49 -10.65 5.69
CA PHE A 318 12.04 -9.63 6.64
C PHE A 318 13.07 -9.41 7.75
N PHE A 319 13.47 -10.47 8.46
CA PHE A 319 14.44 -10.38 9.53
C PHE A 319 15.84 -10.07 9.01
N GLY A 320 16.24 -10.64 7.88
CA GLY A 320 17.54 -10.38 7.27
C GLY A 320 17.70 -8.91 6.85
N THR A 321 16.70 -8.32 6.21
CA THR A 321 16.77 -6.89 5.84
C THR A 321 16.73 -5.96 7.06
N ASN A 322 15.97 -6.29 8.11
CA ASN A 322 16.03 -5.54 9.37
C ASN A 322 17.41 -5.65 10.04
N TRP A 323 17.99 -6.85 10.06
CA TRP A 323 19.32 -7.07 10.64
C TRP A 323 20.41 -6.31 9.87
N ILE A 324 20.35 -6.29 8.54
CA ILE A 324 21.29 -5.52 7.71
C ILE A 324 21.16 -4.02 7.99
N ALA A 325 19.94 -3.51 8.13
CA ALA A 325 19.70 -2.07 8.30
C ALA A 325 19.97 -1.57 9.73
N HIS A 326 19.71 -2.40 10.75
CA HIS A 326 19.60 -1.94 12.13
C HIS A 326 20.26 -2.85 13.17
N HIS A 327 20.86 -3.98 12.78
CA HIS A 327 21.33 -5.00 13.74
C HIS A 327 20.24 -5.39 14.78
N SER A 328 18.97 -5.31 14.36
CA SER A 328 17.79 -5.62 15.17
C SER A 328 16.85 -6.53 14.37
N LEU A 329 16.21 -7.47 15.06
CA LEU A 329 15.12 -8.28 14.48
C LEU A 329 13.76 -7.59 14.61
N ARG A 330 13.66 -6.55 15.45
CA ARG A 330 12.46 -5.70 15.57
C ARG A 330 12.51 -4.64 14.46
N PRO A 331 11.42 -4.43 13.72
CA PRO A 331 11.35 -3.34 12.76
C PRO A 331 11.38 -1.97 13.45
N PRO A 332 11.83 -0.91 12.75
CA PRO A 332 12.00 0.45 13.30
C PRO A 332 10.81 0.99 14.07
N TYR A 333 9.59 0.77 13.57
CA TYR A 333 8.38 1.28 14.24
C TYR A 333 8.10 0.67 15.61
N MET A 334 8.77 -0.44 15.97
CA MET A 334 8.62 -1.07 17.29
C MET A 334 9.55 -0.44 18.34
N HIS A 335 10.55 0.36 17.96
CA HIS A 335 11.50 1.00 18.87
C HIS A 335 10.92 2.34 19.38
N ARG A 336 9.87 2.25 20.19
CA ARG A 336 9.09 3.36 20.75
C ARG A 336 8.96 3.27 22.28
N SER A 337 9.98 2.74 22.95
CA SER A 337 9.90 2.53 24.40
C SER A 337 9.67 3.86 25.14
N GLN A 338 8.71 3.87 26.07
CA GLN A 338 8.46 5.04 26.93
C GLN A 338 9.39 5.06 28.16
N THR A 339 9.99 3.92 28.48
CA THR A 339 10.77 3.72 29.71
C THR A 339 12.25 3.52 29.45
N ASP A 340 12.63 3.11 28.23
CA ASP A 340 14.01 2.90 27.81
C ASP A 340 14.36 3.87 26.67
N PRO A 341 15.11 4.95 26.95
CA PRO A 341 15.50 5.92 25.93
C PRO A 341 16.34 5.31 24.79
N GLU A 342 17.12 4.26 25.05
CA GLU A 342 17.95 3.60 24.03
C GLU A 342 17.08 2.80 23.03
N ASP A 343 15.91 2.32 23.47
CA ASP A 343 14.89 1.64 22.64
C ASP A 343 13.82 2.61 22.12
N ASN A 344 14.08 3.92 22.10
CA ASN A 344 13.19 4.95 21.56
C ASN A 344 13.82 5.73 20.40
N TRP A 345 13.73 5.17 19.20
CA TRP A 345 14.33 5.76 18.00
C TRP A 345 13.52 6.94 17.42
N TYR A 346 12.41 7.30 18.07
CA TYR A 346 11.53 8.39 17.64
C TYR A 346 11.84 9.72 18.32
N SER A 347 12.60 9.72 19.41
CA SER A 347 13.03 10.95 20.09
C SER A 347 14.48 11.25 19.76
N TYR A 348 14.71 12.28 18.93
CA TYR A 348 16.04 12.64 18.47
C TYR A 348 16.08 14.06 17.91
N THR A 349 17.31 14.57 17.79
CA THR A 349 17.63 15.76 16.98
C THR A 349 18.43 15.38 15.75
N TYR A 350 18.30 16.18 14.71
CA TYR A 350 19.04 16.02 13.47
C TYR A 350 19.29 17.39 12.82
N GLU A 351 20.32 17.48 12.00
CA GLU A 351 20.70 18.71 11.32
C GLU A 351 20.33 18.66 9.84
N ILE A 352 19.68 19.71 9.34
CA ILE A 352 19.49 19.96 7.92
C ILE A 352 19.96 21.38 7.61
N ASN A 353 20.89 21.52 6.66
CA ASN A 353 21.37 22.82 6.16
C ASN A 353 21.80 23.78 7.29
N GLY A 354 22.58 23.30 8.27
CA GLY A 354 23.05 24.13 9.40
C GLY A 354 22.01 24.40 10.48
N ARG A 355 20.80 23.80 10.40
CA ARG A 355 19.73 23.97 11.39
C ARG A 355 19.47 22.67 12.12
N VAL A 356 19.53 22.72 13.44
CA VAL A 356 19.14 21.60 14.31
C VAL A 356 17.62 21.58 14.44
N LEU A 357 17.02 20.45 14.08
CA LEU A 357 15.59 20.16 14.17
C LEU A 357 15.35 19.04 15.19
N LYS A 358 14.17 19.06 15.81
CA LYS A 358 13.67 17.97 16.65
C LYS A 358 12.80 17.03 15.82
N SER A 359 12.71 15.77 16.24
CA SER A 359 11.77 14.80 15.67
C SER A 359 10.34 15.33 15.72
N TYR A 360 9.59 15.14 14.63
CA TYR A 360 8.16 15.47 14.58
C TYR A 360 7.37 14.71 15.67
N TRP A 361 7.80 13.47 15.98
CA TRP A 361 7.11 12.58 16.90
C TRP A 361 7.31 12.94 18.37
N ASP A 362 8.22 13.86 18.70
CA ASP A 362 8.30 14.47 20.03
C ASP A 362 7.08 15.38 20.31
N ASN A 363 6.48 15.96 19.27
CA ASN A 363 5.32 16.84 19.38
C ASN A 363 4.40 16.69 18.14
N PRO A 364 3.68 15.56 18.01
CA PRO A 364 2.83 15.30 16.86
C PRO A 364 1.66 16.28 16.77
N GLN A 365 1.15 16.51 15.57
CA GLN A 365 0.13 17.52 15.27
C GLN A 365 -1.11 16.91 14.62
N GLY A 366 -2.26 17.59 14.74
CA GLY A 366 -3.53 17.14 14.16
C GLY A 366 -3.91 15.73 14.64
N LEU A 367 -4.29 14.86 13.69
CA LEU A 367 -4.68 13.47 13.95
C LEU A 367 -3.56 12.64 14.60
N ASP A 368 -2.29 12.96 14.33
CA ASP A 368 -1.15 12.20 14.86
C ASP A 368 -0.94 12.40 16.37
N ARG A 369 -1.64 13.36 17.00
CA ARG A 369 -1.72 13.46 18.48
C ARG A 369 -2.43 12.26 19.11
N GLY A 370 -3.24 11.56 18.32
CA GLY A 370 -4.06 10.45 18.79
C GLY A 370 -5.29 10.87 19.58
N GLU A 371 -6.40 10.19 19.31
CA GLU A 371 -7.65 10.35 20.05
C GLU A 371 -7.46 9.90 21.50
N SER A 372 -7.87 10.74 22.45
CA SER A 372 -7.80 10.44 23.89
C SER A 372 -8.84 9.41 24.32
N ASP A 373 -10.01 9.41 23.68
CA ASP A 373 -11.17 8.60 24.05
C ASP A 373 -11.30 7.35 23.15
N VAL A 374 -11.19 6.17 23.75
CA VAL A 374 -11.27 4.88 23.01
C VAL A 374 -12.64 4.71 22.33
N GLY A 375 -13.72 5.17 22.96
CA GLY A 375 -15.07 5.08 22.42
C GLY A 375 -15.26 5.99 21.20
N LYS A 376 -14.78 7.24 21.27
CA LYS A 376 -14.78 8.15 20.11
C LYS A 376 -13.94 7.59 18.97
N TYR A 377 -12.77 7.06 19.29
CA TYR A 377 -11.90 6.41 18.31
C TYR A 377 -12.62 5.26 17.61
N ALA A 378 -13.20 4.33 18.38
CA ALA A 378 -13.94 3.19 17.86
C ALA A 378 -15.13 3.61 16.99
N PHE A 379 -15.91 4.60 17.44
CA PHE A 379 -17.03 5.14 16.67
C PHE A 379 -16.55 5.68 15.31
N HIS A 380 -15.50 6.51 15.30
CA HIS A 380 -15.01 7.14 14.08
C HIS A 380 -14.25 6.21 13.14
N VAL A 381 -13.69 5.09 13.65
CA VAL A 381 -13.09 4.01 12.84
C VAL A 381 -14.15 3.05 12.28
N LEU A 382 -15.33 2.92 12.89
CA LEU A 382 -16.39 2.03 12.40
C LEU A 382 -17.40 2.74 11.51
N VAL A 383 -18.02 3.82 11.99
CA VAL A 383 -19.18 4.47 11.35
C VAL A 383 -19.06 5.99 11.26
N GLY A 384 -18.02 6.59 11.82
CA GLY A 384 -17.77 8.04 11.73
C GLY A 384 -16.83 8.40 10.59
N HIS A 385 -16.00 9.43 10.77
CA HIS A 385 -15.34 10.11 9.66
C HIS A 385 -14.25 9.31 8.95
N HIS A 386 -13.57 8.38 9.61
CA HIS A 386 -12.66 7.40 8.99
C HIS A 386 -13.30 6.00 8.88
N GLY A 387 -14.61 5.92 9.01
CA GLY A 387 -15.31 4.67 9.31
C GLY A 387 -15.25 3.64 8.19
N ILE A 388 -14.98 2.37 8.55
CA ILE A 388 -15.03 1.22 7.64
C ILE A 388 -16.40 1.13 6.95
N PHE A 389 -17.50 1.32 7.70
CA PHE A 389 -18.86 1.17 7.18
C PHE A 389 -19.47 2.48 6.66
N SER A 390 -19.01 3.64 7.10
CA SER A 390 -19.50 4.93 6.60
C SER A 390 -18.85 5.32 5.28
N LEU A 391 -17.54 5.07 5.14
CA LEU A 391 -16.82 5.35 3.90
C LEU A 391 -16.97 4.22 2.88
N THR A 392 -17.16 2.98 3.31
CA THR A 392 -17.35 1.84 2.40
C THR A 392 -18.54 0.97 2.83
N PRO A 393 -19.77 1.50 2.76
CA PRO A 393 -20.98 0.82 3.26
C PRO A 393 -21.29 -0.52 2.60
N VAL A 394 -20.72 -0.85 1.44
CA VAL A 394 -20.83 -2.22 0.88
C VAL A 394 -20.28 -3.29 1.83
N TRP A 395 -19.38 -2.95 2.77
CA TRP A 395 -18.90 -3.89 3.79
C TRP A 395 -19.98 -4.39 4.74
N LEU A 396 -21.11 -3.69 4.88
CA LEU A 396 -22.29 -4.21 5.58
C LEU A 396 -22.79 -5.51 4.94
N LEU A 397 -22.77 -5.58 3.61
CA LEU A 397 -23.13 -6.78 2.86
C LEU A 397 -22.11 -7.91 3.07
N SER A 398 -20.85 -7.58 3.33
CA SER A 398 -19.82 -8.58 3.66
C SER A 398 -20.08 -9.19 5.04
N MET A 399 -20.44 -8.37 6.03
CA MET A 399 -20.79 -8.87 7.37
C MET A 399 -22.05 -9.75 7.33
N LEU A 400 -23.10 -9.32 6.62
CA LEU A 400 -24.29 -10.16 6.40
C LEU A 400 -23.94 -11.47 5.69
N GLY A 401 -23.06 -11.41 4.71
CA GLY A 401 -22.65 -12.59 3.96
C GLY A 401 -21.82 -13.58 4.78
N ILE A 402 -20.96 -13.10 5.70
CA ILE A 402 -20.31 -13.93 6.71
C ILE A 402 -21.36 -14.67 7.54
N LEU A 403 -22.38 -13.98 8.04
CA LEU A 403 -23.45 -14.61 8.83
C LEU A 403 -24.18 -15.69 8.02
N PHE A 404 -24.49 -15.43 6.75
CA PHE A 404 -25.14 -16.42 5.88
C PHE A 404 -24.29 -17.67 5.67
N TRP A 405 -22.97 -17.53 5.47
CA TRP A 405 -22.09 -18.70 5.37
C TRP A 405 -21.87 -19.42 6.71
N ILE A 406 -21.97 -18.73 7.85
CA ILE A 406 -21.88 -19.38 9.16
C ILE A 406 -23.12 -20.23 9.45
N PHE A 407 -24.31 -19.67 9.25
CA PHE A 407 -25.57 -20.31 9.65
C PHE A 407 -26.22 -21.15 8.56
N ALA A 408 -26.04 -20.80 7.29
CA ALA A 408 -26.62 -21.50 6.15
C ALA A 408 -25.57 -21.76 5.03
N PRO A 409 -24.45 -22.43 5.34
CA PRO A 409 -23.47 -22.81 4.32
C PRO A 409 -24.06 -23.81 3.33
N ARG A 410 -23.72 -23.67 2.05
CA ARG A 410 -23.99 -24.71 1.04
C ARG A 410 -22.99 -25.86 1.13
N GLU A 411 -21.74 -25.51 1.47
CA GLU A 411 -20.65 -26.45 1.67
C GLU A 411 -19.98 -26.17 3.02
N ARG A 412 -19.60 -27.22 3.77
CA ARG A 412 -18.97 -27.08 5.10
C ARG A 412 -17.74 -26.15 5.09
N GLY A 413 -16.98 -26.12 3.99
CA GLY A 413 -15.83 -25.24 3.83
C GLY A 413 -16.18 -23.75 3.88
N GLN A 414 -17.37 -23.34 3.42
CA GLN A 414 -17.80 -21.95 3.43
C GLN A 414 -17.95 -21.40 4.85
N ARG A 415 -18.52 -22.21 5.76
CA ARG A 415 -18.65 -21.86 7.18
C ARG A 415 -17.30 -21.59 7.81
N TRP A 416 -16.34 -22.48 7.58
CA TRP A 416 -15.01 -22.31 8.14
C TRP A 416 -14.24 -21.15 7.52
N LEU A 417 -14.37 -20.92 6.20
CA LEU A 417 -13.81 -19.74 5.55
C LEU A 417 -14.39 -18.45 6.16
N ALA A 418 -15.71 -18.39 6.35
CA ALA A 418 -16.37 -17.26 7.00
C ALA A 418 -15.90 -17.04 8.44
N LEU A 419 -15.70 -18.13 9.21
CA LEU A 419 -15.13 -18.06 10.56
C LEU A 419 -13.69 -17.54 10.56
N VAL A 420 -12.83 -17.99 9.64
CA VAL A 420 -11.46 -17.47 9.51
C VAL A 420 -11.47 -15.97 9.21
N VAL A 421 -12.31 -15.53 8.26
CA VAL A 421 -12.42 -14.10 7.92
C VAL A 421 -12.97 -13.30 9.09
N LEU A 422 -13.98 -13.81 9.80
CA LEU A 422 -14.58 -13.14 10.97
C LEU A 422 -13.57 -13.01 12.11
N VAL A 423 -12.87 -14.09 12.47
CA VAL A 423 -11.86 -14.09 13.53
C VAL A 423 -10.71 -13.17 13.16
N ALA A 424 -10.19 -13.24 11.94
CA ALA A 424 -9.13 -12.33 11.48
C ALA A 424 -9.58 -10.86 11.56
N THR A 425 -10.79 -10.57 11.07
CA THR A 425 -11.38 -9.21 11.12
C THR A 425 -11.50 -8.70 12.56
N ALA A 426 -12.05 -9.53 13.46
CA ALA A 426 -12.27 -9.16 14.86
C ALA A 426 -10.95 -8.97 15.62
N VAL A 427 -9.97 -9.85 15.42
CA VAL A 427 -8.65 -9.75 16.07
C VAL A 427 -7.91 -8.50 15.59
N CYS A 428 -7.89 -8.21 14.29
CA CYS A 428 -7.22 -7.02 13.78
C CYS A 428 -7.93 -5.73 14.21
N LEU A 429 -9.26 -5.72 14.22
CA LEU A 429 -10.00 -4.57 14.73
C LEU A 429 -9.73 -4.36 16.23
N ALA A 430 -9.76 -5.43 17.03
CA ALA A 430 -9.42 -5.36 18.45
C ALA A 430 -8.00 -4.82 18.65
N PHE A 431 -7.01 -5.35 17.92
CA PHE A 431 -5.61 -4.89 17.97
C PHE A 431 -5.49 -3.36 17.84
N TYR A 432 -6.25 -2.74 16.93
CA TYR A 432 -6.22 -1.28 16.76
C TYR A 432 -7.10 -0.52 17.76
N LEU A 433 -8.21 -1.08 18.21
CA LEU A 433 -9.11 -0.42 19.16
C LEU A 433 -8.60 -0.43 20.60
N ILE A 434 -7.90 -1.49 21.01
CA ILE A 434 -7.37 -1.68 22.36
C ILE A 434 -5.83 -1.73 22.39
N GLY A 435 -5.18 -1.17 21.36
CA GLY A 435 -3.73 -1.16 21.26
C GLY A 435 -3.05 -0.51 22.46
N ASP A 436 -3.68 0.48 23.08
CA ASP A 436 -3.24 1.12 24.33
C ASP A 436 -3.01 0.11 25.47
N ARG A 437 -3.91 -0.87 25.60
CA ARG A 437 -3.80 -1.97 26.57
C ARG A 437 -2.75 -3.01 26.18
N LEU A 438 -2.29 -3.00 24.93
CA LEU A 438 -1.24 -3.87 24.39
C LEU A 438 0.13 -3.19 24.36
N GLY A 439 0.27 -2.04 25.04
CA GLY A 439 1.53 -1.29 25.12
C GLY A 439 1.75 -0.30 23.97
N MET A 440 0.74 -0.07 23.11
CA MET A 440 0.77 1.00 22.12
C MET A 440 0.47 2.36 22.78
N GLY A 441 1.04 3.43 22.26
CA GLY A 441 0.83 4.76 22.84
C GLY A 441 -0.52 5.35 22.42
N ARG A 442 -0.94 6.43 23.10
CA ARG A 442 -2.06 7.26 22.64
C ARG A 442 -1.90 7.68 21.16
N VAL A 443 -0.67 7.96 20.75
CA VAL A 443 -0.29 8.35 19.38
C VAL A 443 -0.74 7.34 18.32
N ASP A 444 -0.93 6.07 18.68
CA ASP A 444 -1.39 5.04 17.75
C ASP A 444 -2.92 5.08 17.52
N ARG A 445 -3.68 5.87 18.29
CA ARG A 445 -5.10 6.17 18.02
C ARG A 445 -5.26 7.35 17.07
N ASN A 446 -4.45 7.41 16.01
CA ASN A 446 -4.41 8.53 15.05
C ASN A 446 -5.29 8.34 13.80
N TYR A 447 -6.24 7.42 13.85
CA TYR A 447 -7.12 7.05 12.74
C TYR A 447 -6.37 6.55 11.50
N SER A 448 -5.20 5.95 11.70
CA SER A 448 -4.25 5.62 10.64
C SER A 448 -3.61 6.86 10.01
N GLY A 449 -3.40 7.94 10.77
CA GLY A 449 -2.76 9.18 10.34
C GLY A 449 -3.52 9.93 9.25
N MET A 450 -2.85 10.89 8.60
CA MET A 450 -3.44 11.66 7.49
C MET A 450 -3.72 10.76 6.27
N SER A 451 -4.97 10.33 6.11
CA SER A 451 -5.44 9.58 4.94
C SER A 451 -6.95 9.56 4.80
N CYS A 452 -7.41 9.17 3.62
CA CYS A 452 -8.81 9.25 3.22
C CYS A 452 -9.69 8.11 3.74
N GLY A 453 -9.21 7.33 4.70
CA GLY A 453 -9.94 6.22 5.32
C GLY A 453 -9.05 5.42 6.28
N PHE A 454 -9.65 4.49 7.02
CA PHE A 454 -8.93 3.64 7.96
C PHE A 454 -8.10 2.55 7.25
N ARG A 455 -6.97 2.98 6.67
CA ARG A 455 -6.15 2.22 5.71
C ARG A 455 -5.56 0.92 6.27
N TRP A 456 -5.39 0.83 7.58
CA TRP A 456 -4.97 -0.38 8.29
C TRP A 456 -5.86 -1.61 8.03
N MET A 457 -7.11 -1.42 7.60
CA MET A 457 -8.02 -2.52 7.28
C MET A 457 -8.17 -2.79 5.77
N PHE A 458 -7.50 -2.04 4.89
CA PHE A 458 -7.70 -2.18 3.44
C PHE A 458 -7.27 -3.53 2.88
N TRP A 459 -6.31 -4.19 3.52
CA TRP A 459 -5.86 -5.52 3.10
C TRP A 459 -6.92 -6.62 3.27
N PHE A 460 -7.99 -6.36 4.04
CA PHE A 460 -9.15 -7.27 4.15
C PHE A 460 -10.09 -7.24 2.95
N ALA A 461 -10.00 -6.22 2.08
CA ALA A 461 -10.90 -6.06 0.94
C ALA A 461 -11.18 -7.35 0.14
N PRO A 462 -10.19 -8.18 -0.27
CA PRO A 462 -10.48 -9.43 -0.97
C PRO A 462 -11.29 -10.43 -0.15
N LEU A 463 -11.01 -10.54 1.16
CA LEU A 463 -11.71 -11.46 2.05
C LEU A 463 -13.17 -11.03 2.19
N TRP A 464 -13.40 -9.73 2.42
CA TRP A 464 -14.73 -9.17 2.56
C TRP A 464 -15.54 -9.26 1.26
N LEU A 465 -14.94 -8.94 0.10
CA LEU A 465 -15.57 -9.08 -1.21
C LEU A 465 -16.03 -10.52 -1.49
N VAL A 466 -15.22 -11.53 -1.16
CA VAL A 466 -15.62 -12.93 -1.32
C VAL A 466 -16.77 -13.28 -0.39
N THR A 467 -16.70 -12.87 0.88
CA THR A 467 -17.79 -13.13 1.84
C THR A 467 -19.07 -12.33 1.56
N MET A 468 -19.02 -11.30 0.72
CA MET A 468 -20.19 -10.50 0.31
C MET A 468 -21.16 -11.27 -0.60
N LEU A 469 -20.64 -12.26 -1.34
CA LEU A 469 -21.40 -13.02 -2.35
C LEU A 469 -22.74 -13.57 -1.85
N PRO A 470 -22.82 -14.34 -0.74
CA PRO A 470 -24.10 -14.88 -0.26
C PRO A 470 -25.14 -13.80 0.05
N ALA A 471 -24.73 -12.63 0.57
CA ALA A 471 -25.65 -11.53 0.80
C ALA A 471 -26.17 -10.95 -0.52
N THR A 472 -25.27 -10.65 -1.46
CA THR A 472 -25.66 -10.10 -2.77
C THR A 472 -26.51 -11.05 -3.59
N ASP A 473 -26.26 -12.37 -3.47
CA ASP A 473 -27.07 -13.41 -4.09
C ASP A 473 -28.48 -13.46 -3.50
N GLY A 474 -28.62 -13.32 -2.18
CA GLY A 474 -29.92 -13.23 -1.52
C GLY A 474 -30.71 -11.97 -1.91
N LEU A 475 -30.06 -10.80 -1.86
CA LEU A 475 -30.67 -9.52 -2.22
C LEU A 475 -31.06 -9.45 -3.69
N SER A 476 -30.38 -10.21 -4.56
CA SER A 476 -30.68 -10.27 -5.99
C SER A 476 -32.13 -10.71 -6.29
N ARG A 477 -32.86 -11.33 -5.37
CA ARG A 477 -34.24 -11.78 -5.61
C ARG A 477 -35.25 -10.63 -5.68
N TRP A 478 -34.95 -9.48 -5.09
CA TRP A 478 -35.92 -8.40 -4.90
C TRP A 478 -35.41 -7.06 -5.42
N LYS A 479 -36.26 -6.34 -6.17
CA LYS A 479 -35.88 -5.05 -6.78
C LYS A 479 -35.46 -3.99 -5.74
N VAL A 480 -36.19 -3.89 -4.62
CA VAL A 480 -35.90 -2.94 -3.55
C VAL A 480 -34.51 -3.18 -2.95
N TRP A 481 -34.17 -4.43 -2.65
CA TRP A 481 -32.89 -4.80 -2.08
C TRP A 481 -31.72 -4.62 -3.05
N ARG A 482 -31.93 -4.84 -4.35
CA ARG A 482 -30.95 -4.44 -5.38
C ARG A 482 -30.72 -2.93 -5.38
N GLY A 483 -31.79 -2.15 -5.29
CA GLY A 483 -31.73 -0.68 -5.20
C GLY A 483 -30.91 -0.22 -4.00
N LEU A 484 -31.18 -0.77 -2.81
CA LEU A 484 -30.40 -0.47 -1.61
C LEU A 484 -28.92 -0.81 -1.78
N ALA A 485 -28.61 -2.01 -2.28
CA ALA A 485 -27.22 -2.41 -2.51
C ALA A 485 -26.49 -1.49 -3.51
N LEU A 486 -27.18 -1.03 -4.56
CA LEU A 486 -26.63 -0.04 -5.49
C LEU A 486 -26.39 1.32 -4.82
N LEU A 487 -27.24 1.76 -3.90
CA LEU A 487 -26.99 2.98 -3.11
C LEU A 487 -25.74 2.83 -2.23
N LEU A 488 -25.55 1.68 -1.57
CA LEU A 488 -24.32 1.41 -0.81
C LEU A 488 -23.08 1.41 -1.73
N LEU A 489 -23.21 0.86 -2.94
CA LEU A 489 -22.13 0.89 -3.92
C LEU A 489 -21.82 2.33 -4.35
N VAL A 490 -22.82 3.16 -4.66
CA VAL A 490 -22.63 4.57 -5.02
C VAL A 490 -21.89 5.33 -3.91
N ALA A 491 -22.31 5.18 -2.65
CA ALA A 491 -21.63 5.81 -1.52
C ALA A 491 -20.18 5.32 -1.35
N SER A 492 -19.93 4.03 -1.55
CA SER A 492 -18.57 3.46 -1.48
C SER A 492 -17.67 3.97 -2.62
N VAL A 493 -18.21 4.05 -3.85
CA VAL A 493 -17.50 4.58 -5.02
C VAL A 493 -17.20 6.07 -4.84
N LEU A 494 -18.15 6.84 -4.32
CA LEU A 494 -17.95 8.26 -3.98
C LEU A 494 -16.78 8.41 -3.02
N SER A 495 -16.77 7.66 -1.92
CA SER A 495 -15.69 7.75 -0.92
C SER A 495 -14.32 7.36 -1.48
N ALA A 496 -14.24 6.27 -2.26
CA ALA A 496 -13.00 5.83 -2.89
C ALA A 496 -12.49 6.81 -3.96
N SER A 497 -13.41 7.48 -4.66
CA SER A 497 -13.08 8.41 -5.75
C SER A 497 -12.78 9.83 -5.25
N TYR A 498 -13.36 10.26 -4.12
CA TYR A 498 -13.19 11.60 -3.56
C TYR A 498 -11.72 12.07 -3.46
N PRO A 499 -10.79 11.29 -2.87
CA PRO A 499 -9.35 11.59 -2.87
C PRO A 499 -8.69 11.20 -4.21
N THR A 500 -9.23 11.68 -5.34
CA THR A 500 -8.87 11.20 -6.69
C THR A 500 -7.37 11.20 -6.92
N TRP A 501 -6.68 12.28 -6.53
CA TRP A 501 -5.27 12.50 -6.85
C TRP A 501 -4.32 12.14 -5.72
N ASN A 502 -4.76 12.23 -4.47
CA ASN A 502 -3.90 12.00 -3.32
C ASN A 502 -4.67 11.24 -2.21
N PRO A 503 -4.31 9.99 -1.91
CA PRO A 503 -4.92 9.22 -0.83
C PRO A 503 -4.56 9.74 0.58
N TRP A 504 -3.53 10.57 0.70
CA TRP A 504 -3.03 11.14 1.96
C TRP A 504 -3.73 12.47 2.30
N THR A 505 -5.06 12.50 2.16
CA THR A 505 -5.91 13.65 2.49
C THR A 505 -7.05 13.21 3.38
N HIS A 506 -7.72 14.13 4.07
CA HIS A 506 -8.90 13.78 4.86
C HIS A 506 -10.03 13.19 4.01
N PRO A 507 -10.81 12.23 4.56
CA PRO A 507 -12.01 11.73 3.90
C PRO A 507 -13.07 12.81 3.78
N TRP A 508 -13.94 12.69 2.78
CA TRP A 508 -15.03 13.65 2.55
C TRP A 508 -15.91 13.85 3.78
N LEU A 509 -16.14 12.80 4.55
CA LEU A 509 -16.98 12.85 5.74
C LEU A 509 -16.33 13.67 6.86
N LEU A 510 -15.00 13.59 7.02
CA LEU A 510 -14.29 14.45 7.97
C LEU A 510 -14.37 15.91 7.54
N ASN A 511 -14.10 16.18 6.26
CA ASN A 511 -14.22 17.53 5.71
C ASN A 511 -15.63 18.08 5.88
N PHE A 512 -16.66 17.27 5.59
CA PHE A 512 -18.06 17.65 5.76
C PHE A 512 -18.40 17.99 7.22
N LEU A 513 -18.00 17.15 8.18
CA LEU A 513 -18.18 17.44 9.60
C LEU A 513 -17.41 18.69 10.06
N HIS A 514 -16.24 18.93 9.47
CA HIS A 514 -15.48 20.14 9.71
C HIS A 514 -16.19 21.39 9.18
N TYR A 515 -16.74 21.34 7.97
CA TYR A 515 -17.54 22.44 7.39
C TYR A 515 -18.79 22.73 8.22
N LEU A 516 -19.44 21.70 8.77
CA LEU A 516 -20.56 21.84 9.69
C LEU A 516 -20.16 22.29 11.11
N ARG A 517 -18.85 22.49 11.36
CA ARG A 517 -18.28 22.86 12.67
C ARG A 517 -18.57 21.84 13.79
N VAL A 518 -18.84 20.58 13.42
CA VAL A 518 -19.02 19.47 14.36
C VAL A 518 -17.68 19.00 14.90
N ILE A 519 -16.63 19.04 14.06
CA ILE A 519 -15.26 18.63 14.42
C ILE A 519 -14.28 19.71 13.95
N GLN A 520 -13.25 19.99 14.75
CA GLN A 520 -12.09 20.78 14.34
C GLN A 520 -10.92 19.84 14.09
N VAL A 521 -10.21 20.03 12.97
CA VAL A 521 -9.11 19.16 12.51
C VAL A 521 -7.79 19.88 12.64
#